data_AF-K3WKW0-F1
#
_entry.id   AF-K3WKW0-F1
#
_cell.length_a   1.000
_cell.length_b   1.000
_cell.length_c   1.000
_cell.angle_alpha   90.00
_cell.angle_beta   90.00
_cell.angle_gamma   90.00
#
_symmetry.space_group_name_H-M   'P 1'
#
loop_
_entity.id
_entity.type
_entity.pdbx_description
1 polymer ?
#
loop_
_entity_poly.entity_id
_entity_poly.type
_entity_poly.pdbx_seq_one_letter_code
_entity_poly.pdbx_strand_id
1 'polypeptide(L)'
;MIADEQAKPDQVHQHSTGYQKLFKNTESSFVKKYMKRKREYAHVALKLQRSVRMKAQGRVLREIFLRQRGALAFQRLFRGRRARKYVKAYFRVMTCAALIVQSVYRGHVSRRHTKALRQLMEASALAIQRVYQGYLARKYVRWVRQLENSAITVERVVRGFMARQRVKRIRLARFKVKVLIPSCIQIQRAWRGHRGRLLAKEKRQVREKLEVLHPAAVRIERVLRGYLARRLAKRFREATKAVLLIQKFWRSVRYYKRWMDLMELRRRHRMASKIGALGRGYVARKFIKREKRRRYFQFVLQPAAVNIQRIFRGYMVRKNLEDVRDHIEAAITLQQMWRKQSKIKTIQDKLRGFRAAIRNAKAAQIQRSYRCYRARQQLLYLWMSYQARYGKAAVAIQSAWRSHCSRVQLKEFRFCSLIERKARSLTQCKELREMIEFDMFDARADLKRVIKYKAKSLRRIKELKEMRLEWERRQPVVEKELSELTEEDLDRGWGEAFQTEKHILHYSLELSIEDILSRKQQVREYDAEVEDLRLELEDLERDLEECILDETMELETYREMEMKHAHTMFAEEKIRNVRYQRIRWRIKSDRKKIVLRQREDLQLIEKSSSKAASVRAWSTLV
;
A
#
# COMPACT_ATOMS: atom_id res chain seq x y z
N MET A 1 -68.86 162.68 40.02
CA MET A 1 -68.69 163.88 40.84
C MET A 1 -69.66 163.76 42.00
N ILE A 2 -69.30 163.86 43.26
CA ILE A 2 -68.08 164.35 43.93
C ILE A 2 -68.36 164.02 45.42
N ALA A 3 -67.40 163.51 46.20
CA ALA A 3 -66.57 164.34 47.08
C ALA A 3 -67.45 165.28 47.96
N ASP A 4 -67.37 165.33 49.28
CA ASP A 4 -66.31 165.11 50.26
C ASP A 4 -67.03 164.73 51.59
N GLU A 5 -66.46 164.11 52.62
CA GLU A 5 -65.68 164.70 53.72
C GLU A 5 -65.53 163.58 54.78
N GLN A 6 -64.34 163.04 55.03
CA GLN A 6 -63.44 163.29 56.18
C GLN A 6 -63.91 162.92 57.61
N ALA A 7 -63.27 161.84 58.11
CA ALA A 7 -62.71 161.55 59.46
C ALA A 7 -63.61 161.23 60.69
N LYS A 8 -63.17 160.19 61.46
CA LYS A 8 -63.64 159.64 62.79
C LYS A 8 -64.75 158.57 62.75
N PRO A 9 -65.01 157.82 63.86
CA PRO A 9 -64.20 157.48 65.05
C PRO A 9 -64.23 155.97 65.47
N ASP A 10 -63.46 155.72 66.53
CA ASP A 10 -63.25 154.50 67.33
C ASP A 10 -64.48 153.85 68.00
N GLN A 11 -64.22 152.62 68.46
CA GLN A 11 -64.93 151.78 69.46
C GLN A 11 -66.02 150.84 68.95
N VAL A 12 -65.67 149.59 68.60
CA VAL A 12 -66.64 148.48 68.56
C VAL A 12 -66.00 147.12 68.93
N HIS A 13 -66.41 146.62 70.10
CA HIS A 13 -66.59 145.23 70.53
C HIS A 13 -65.52 144.16 70.25
N GLN A 14 -64.65 143.99 71.25
CA GLN A 14 -63.91 142.77 71.53
C GLN A 14 -64.87 141.70 72.08
N HIS A 15 -64.92 140.51 71.46
CA HIS A 15 -65.02 139.17 72.09
C HIS A 15 -65.23 138.11 70.99
N SER A 16 -64.14 137.78 70.26
CA SER A 16 -64.08 136.68 69.29
C SER A 16 -62.97 135.69 69.67
N THR A 17 -63.33 134.41 69.74
CA THR A 17 -62.60 133.26 70.30
C THR A 17 -61.29 132.89 69.60
N GLY A 18 -60.89 133.61 68.54
CA GLY A 18 -59.58 133.48 67.91
C GLY A 18 -58.42 134.05 68.74
N TYR A 19 -58.69 135.08 69.55
CA TYR A 19 -57.64 135.81 70.29
C TYR A 19 -57.19 135.16 71.60
N GLN A 20 -57.92 134.14 72.12
CA GLN A 20 -57.52 133.40 73.32
C GLN A 20 -56.56 132.22 73.06
N LYS A 21 -56.24 131.88 71.80
CA LYS A 21 -55.29 130.78 71.47
C LYS A 21 -53.85 131.23 71.21
N LEU A 22 -53.58 132.54 71.18
CA LEU A 22 -52.24 133.08 70.93
C LEU A 22 -51.40 133.25 72.21
N PHE A 23 -51.98 133.18 73.41
CA PHE A 23 -51.25 133.23 74.68
C PHE A 23 -50.72 131.86 75.19
N LYS A 24 -50.79 130.79 74.39
CA LYS A 24 -50.31 129.43 74.76
C LYS A 24 -49.18 128.86 73.87
N ASN A 25 -48.51 129.67 73.06
CA ASN A 25 -47.40 129.24 72.22
C ASN A 25 -46.10 129.98 72.58
N THR A 26 -45.37 129.45 73.57
CA THR A 26 -43.98 129.82 73.85
C THR A 26 -43.03 129.15 72.84
N GLU A 27 -41.86 129.74 72.57
CA GLU A 27 -40.87 129.27 71.57
C GLU A 27 -40.54 127.76 71.64
N SER A 28 -40.61 127.19 72.83
CA SER A 28 -40.39 125.76 73.09
C SER A 28 -41.31 124.80 72.31
N SER A 29 -42.50 125.24 71.90
CA SER A 29 -43.51 124.43 71.19
C SER A 29 -43.23 124.30 69.68
N PHE A 30 -42.66 125.35 69.04
CA PHE A 30 -42.43 125.37 67.60
C PHE A 30 -41.23 124.48 67.19
N VAL A 31 -40.13 124.55 67.94
CA VAL A 31 -38.91 123.76 67.68
C VAL A 31 -39.19 122.26 67.74
N LYS A 32 -40.03 121.81 68.70
CA LYS A 32 -40.43 120.41 68.81
C LYS A 32 -41.20 119.92 67.58
N LYS A 33 -42.08 120.75 66.99
CA LYS A 33 -42.85 120.37 65.79
C LYS A 33 -41.99 120.28 64.53
N TYR A 34 -41.04 121.20 64.34
CA TYR A 34 -40.12 121.17 63.19
C TYR A 34 -39.22 119.93 63.22
N MET A 35 -38.62 119.62 64.37
CA MET A 35 -37.75 118.45 64.53
C MET A 35 -38.50 117.12 64.29
N LYS A 36 -39.80 117.06 64.64
CA LYS A 36 -40.63 115.89 64.34
C LYS A 36 -40.82 115.67 62.84
N ARG A 37 -41.16 116.71 62.08
CA ARG A 37 -41.31 116.62 60.61
C ARG A 37 -40.01 116.25 59.89
N LYS A 38 -38.87 116.80 60.33
CA LYS A 38 -37.55 116.44 59.77
C LYS A 38 -37.24 114.95 59.92
N ARG A 39 -37.58 114.36 61.08
CA ARG A 39 -37.42 112.90 61.33
C ARG A 39 -38.33 112.05 60.45
N GLU A 40 -39.57 112.50 60.24
CA GLU A 40 -40.54 111.80 59.37
C GLU A 40 -40.07 111.76 57.91
N TYR A 41 -39.57 112.88 57.36
CA TYR A 41 -39.02 112.90 56.00
C TYR A 41 -37.76 112.03 55.84
N ALA A 42 -36.86 112.04 56.83
CA ALA A 42 -35.69 111.16 56.82
C ALA A 42 -36.09 109.67 56.84
N HIS A 43 -37.12 109.31 57.58
CA HIS A 43 -37.63 107.94 57.64
C HIS A 43 -38.22 107.46 56.30
N VAL A 44 -38.97 108.32 55.61
CA VAL A 44 -39.52 108.03 54.28
C VAL A 44 -38.39 107.87 53.24
N ALA A 45 -37.39 108.75 53.26
CA ALA A 45 -36.23 108.66 52.37
C ALA A 45 -35.48 107.32 52.57
N LEU A 46 -35.27 106.89 53.81
CA LEU A 46 -34.64 105.61 54.13
C LEU A 46 -35.46 104.40 53.64
N LYS A 47 -36.80 104.42 53.79
CA LYS A 47 -37.67 103.37 53.25
C LYS A 47 -37.61 103.29 51.73
N LEU A 48 -37.57 104.44 51.05
CA LEU A 48 -37.46 104.49 49.59
C LEU A 48 -36.10 103.97 49.11
N GLN A 49 -35.01 104.44 49.74
CA GLN A 49 -33.65 103.98 49.46
C GLN A 49 -33.50 102.47 49.71
N ARG A 50 -34.12 101.94 50.78
CA ARG A 50 -34.11 100.50 51.08
C ARG A 50 -34.85 99.68 50.02
N SER A 51 -36.01 100.16 49.56
CA SER A 51 -36.78 99.50 48.49
C SER A 51 -36.06 99.48 47.15
N VAL A 52 -35.39 100.59 46.79
CA VAL A 52 -34.58 100.67 45.57
C VAL A 52 -33.35 99.77 45.66
N ARG A 53 -32.64 99.75 46.80
CA ARG A 53 -31.49 98.86 47.03
C ARG A 53 -31.89 97.38 46.99
N MET A 54 -33.02 96.99 47.59
CA MET A 54 -33.55 95.62 47.51
C MET A 54 -33.81 95.19 46.06
N LYS A 55 -34.46 96.04 45.25
CA LYS A 55 -34.72 95.73 43.82
C LYS A 55 -33.44 95.69 42.99
N ALA A 56 -32.46 96.54 43.28
CA ALA A 56 -31.16 96.52 42.61
C ALA A 56 -30.36 95.25 42.97
N GLN A 57 -30.31 94.88 44.25
CA GLN A 57 -29.70 93.64 44.73
C GLN A 57 -30.33 92.40 44.09
N GLY A 58 -31.67 92.35 43.98
CA GLY A 58 -32.36 91.25 43.31
C GLY A 58 -32.00 91.10 41.83
N ARG A 59 -31.77 92.20 41.10
CA ARG A 59 -31.30 92.14 39.69
C ARG A 59 -29.87 91.62 39.60
N VAL A 60 -28.97 92.13 40.45
CA VAL A 60 -27.56 91.70 40.48
C VAL A 60 -27.46 90.20 40.80
N LEU A 61 -28.19 89.72 41.80
CA LEU A 61 -28.22 88.29 42.16
C LEU A 61 -28.77 87.43 41.02
N ARG A 62 -29.82 87.88 40.32
CA ARG A 62 -30.38 87.16 39.16
C ARG A 62 -29.38 87.09 38.00
N GLU A 63 -28.64 88.16 37.76
CA GLU A 63 -27.61 88.19 36.71
C GLU A 63 -26.45 87.24 37.04
N ILE A 64 -25.97 87.25 38.28
CA ILE A 64 -24.95 86.30 38.77
C ILE A 64 -25.44 84.85 38.61
N PHE A 65 -26.68 84.55 39.01
CA PHE A 65 -27.26 83.22 38.89
C PHE A 65 -27.35 82.75 37.42
N LEU A 66 -27.78 83.62 36.51
CA LEU A 66 -27.86 83.30 35.08
C LEU A 66 -26.46 83.04 34.48
N ARG A 67 -25.45 83.83 34.87
CA ARG A 67 -24.05 83.60 34.46
C ARG A 67 -23.53 82.25 34.97
N GLN A 68 -23.78 81.91 36.24
CA GLN A 68 -23.42 80.60 36.81
C GLN A 68 -24.14 79.44 36.10
N ARG A 69 -25.43 79.60 35.79
CA ARG A 69 -26.20 78.58 35.05
C ARG A 69 -25.67 78.38 33.62
N GLY A 70 -25.28 79.47 32.95
CA GLY A 70 -24.60 79.43 31.66
C GLY A 70 -23.26 78.70 31.72
N ALA A 71 -22.44 78.99 32.74
CA ALA A 71 -21.17 78.32 32.98
C ALA A 71 -21.35 76.81 33.22
N LEU A 72 -22.34 76.40 34.03
CA LEU A 72 -22.67 74.99 34.26
C LEU A 72 -23.13 74.29 32.98
N ALA A 73 -23.98 74.93 32.17
CA ALA A 73 -24.42 74.39 30.89
C ALA A 73 -23.23 74.19 29.93
N PHE A 74 -22.32 75.16 29.85
CA PHE A 74 -21.11 75.06 29.05
C PHE A 74 -20.19 73.94 29.53
N GLN A 75 -19.95 73.83 30.85
CA GLN A 75 -19.16 72.74 31.43
C GLN A 75 -19.78 71.36 31.12
N ARG A 76 -21.11 71.22 31.19
CA ARG A 76 -21.82 69.98 30.83
C ARG A 76 -21.61 69.63 29.35
N LEU A 77 -21.77 70.60 28.45
CA LEU A 77 -21.58 70.41 27.01
C LEU A 77 -20.13 70.06 26.67
N PHE A 78 -19.16 70.72 27.32
CA PHE A 78 -17.74 70.46 27.13
C PHE A 78 -17.35 69.05 27.60
N ARG A 79 -17.74 68.65 28.82
CA ARG A 79 -17.50 67.30 29.35
C ARG A 79 -18.11 66.23 28.44
N GLY A 80 -19.35 66.45 27.97
CA GLY A 80 -20.01 65.56 27.01
C GLY A 80 -19.28 65.49 25.66
N ARG A 81 -18.80 66.62 25.12
CA ARG A 81 -18.05 66.65 23.85
C ARG A 81 -16.70 65.94 23.98
N ARG A 82 -16.00 66.13 25.10
CA ARG A 82 -14.74 65.44 25.41
C ARG A 82 -14.92 63.93 25.47
N ALA A 83 -15.94 63.46 26.20
CA ALA A 83 -16.26 62.03 26.30
C ALA A 83 -16.60 61.43 24.92
N ARG A 84 -17.43 62.09 24.11
CA ARG A 84 -17.78 61.60 22.76
C ARG A 84 -16.58 61.54 21.81
N LYS A 85 -15.66 62.52 21.88
CA LYS A 85 -14.40 62.47 21.11
C LYS A 85 -13.53 61.28 21.54
N TYR A 86 -13.38 61.08 22.85
CA TYR A 86 -12.61 59.96 23.39
C TYR A 86 -13.19 58.61 22.95
N VAL A 87 -14.50 58.41 23.11
CA VAL A 87 -15.17 57.16 22.70
C VAL A 87 -15.01 56.91 21.20
N LYS A 88 -15.15 57.93 20.34
CA LYS A 88 -14.90 57.79 18.90
C LYS A 88 -13.46 57.38 18.58
N ALA A 89 -12.48 57.99 19.25
CA ALA A 89 -11.07 57.64 19.07
C ALA A 89 -10.78 56.21 19.55
N TYR A 90 -11.26 55.85 20.73
CA TYR A 90 -11.14 54.51 21.31
C TYR A 90 -11.77 53.45 20.40
N PHE A 91 -12.98 53.68 19.90
CA PHE A 91 -13.65 52.74 19.01
C PHE A 91 -12.86 52.52 17.70
N ARG A 92 -12.27 53.58 17.14
CA ARG A 92 -11.39 53.46 15.94
C ARG A 92 -10.13 52.65 16.22
N VAL A 93 -9.49 52.86 17.37
CA VAL A 93 -8.29 52.10 17.75
C VAL A 93 -8.66 50.61 17.94
N MET A 94 -9.75 50.33 18.65
CA MET A 94 -10.22 48.97 18.87
C MET A 94 -10.62 48.26 17.59
N THR A 95 -11.32 48.93 16.65
CA THR A 95 -11.67 48.33 15.37
C THR A 95 -10.45 48.08 14.50
N CYS A 96 -9.49 49.01 14.44
CA CYS A 96 -8.23 48.79 13.73
C CYS A 96 -7.44 47.61 14.33
N ALA A 97 -7.32 47.54 15.66
CA ALA A 97 -6.65 46.43 16.34
C ALA A 97 -7.34 45.09 16.04
N ALA A 98 -8.68 45.04 16.10
CA ALA A 98 -9.45 43.85 15.77
C ALA A 98 -9.26 43.43 14.31
N LEU A 99 -9.27 44.38 13.36
CA LEU A 99 -9.03 44.09 11.94
C LEU A 99 -7.62 43.56 11.67
N ILE A 100 -6.60 44.10 12.35
CA ILE A 100 -5.22 43.62 12.24
C ILE A 100 -5.15 42.18 12.75
N VAL A 101 -5.65 41.89 13.95
CA VAL A 101 -5.66 40.54 14.53
C VAL A 101 -6.41 39.55 13.62
N GLN A 102 -7.59 39.94 13.12
CA GLN A 102 -8.38 39.11 12.22
C GLN A 102 -7.67 38.87 10.88
N SER A 103 -7.01 39.88 10.30
CA SER A 103 -6.31 39.74 9.02
C SER A 103 -5.06 38.85 9.16
N VAL A 104 -4.31 38.99 10.25
CA VAL A 104 -3.15 38.13 10.56
C VAL A 104 -3.61 36.69 10.79
N TYR A 105 -4.68 36.48 11.55
CA TYR A 105 -5.22 35.14 11.78
C TYR A 105 -5.72 34.48 10.49
N ARG A 106 -6.50 35.19 9.67
CA ARG A 106 -6.95 34.69 8.36
C ARG A 106 -5.76 34.37 7.45
N GLY A 107 -4.73 35.21 7.45
CA GLY A 107 -3.48 34.97 6.73
C GLY A 107 -2.75 33.72 7.22
N HIS A 108 -2.63 33.54 8.54
CA HIS A 108 -2.01 32.35 9.14
C HIS A 108 -2.75 31.06 8.77
N VAL A 109 -4.07 31.05 8.93
CA VAL A 109 -4.91 29.89 8.59
C VAL A 109 -4.79 29.55 7.10
N SER A 110 -4.87 30.55 6.22
CA SER A 110 -4.73 30.36 4.78
C SER A 110 -3.37 29.74 4.42
N ARG A 111 -2.26 30.31 4.91
CA ARG A 111 -0.90 29.80 4.67
C ARG A 111 -0.71 28.38 5.20
N ARG A 112 -1.29 28.05 6.36
CA ARG A 112 -1.24 26.70 6.93
C ARG A 112 -2.00 25.71 6.06
N HIS A 113 -3.17 26.09 5.55
CA HIS A 113 -3.97 25.26 4.65
C HIS A 113 -3.27 25.04 3.30
N THR A 114 -2.68 26.08 2.72
CA THR A 114 -1.90 25.94 1.47
C THR A 114 -0.66 25.09 1.66
N LYS A 115 0.04 25.22 2.79
CA LYS A 115 1.21 24.38 3.11
C LYS A 115 0.81 22.90 3.22
N ALA A 116 -0.29 22.60 3.92
CA ALA A 116 -0.80 21.25 4.04
C ALA A 116 -1.23 20.66 2.69
N LEU A 117 -1.92 21.44 1.86
CA LEU A 117 -2.31 21.03 0.52
C LEU A 117 -1.10 20.76 -0.37
N ARG A 118 -0.08 21.62 -0.32
CA ARG A 118 1.16 21.45 -1.09
C ARG A 118 1.90 20.18 -0.68
N GLN A 119 1.99 19.89 0.63
CA GLN A 119 2.57 18.64 1.13
C GLN A 119 1.80 17.40 0.67
N LEU A 120 0.46 17.47 0.66
CA LEU A 120 -0.39 16.38 0.13
C LEU A 120 -0.14 16.15 -1.36
N MET A 121 -0.05 17.22 -2.15
CA MET A 121 0.21 17.15 -3.59
C MET A 121 1.62 16.59 -3.87
N GLU A 122 2.64 17.05 -3.15
CA GLU A 122 4.01 16.51 -3.26
C GLU A 122 4.07 15.03 -2.89
N ALA A 123 3.45 14.62 -1.78
CA ALA A 123 3.37 13.22 -1.37
C ALA A 123 2.66 12.35 -2.43
N SER A 124 1.57 12.87 -3.01
CA SER A 124 0.82 12.19 -4.07
C SER A 124 1.65 12.07 -5.35
N ALA A 125 2.35 13.13 -5.74
CA ALA A 125 3.25 13.14 -6.89
C ALA A 125 4.39 12.12 -6.71
N LEU A 126 5.02 12.09 -5.54
CA LEU A 126 6.07 11.12 -5.20
C LEU A 126 5.53 9.68 -5.22
N ALA A 127 4.30 9.45 -4.74
CA ALA A 127 3.67 8.14 -4.80
C ALA A 127 3.46 7.68 -6.26
N ILE A 128 2.94 8.56 -7.11
CA ILE A 128 2.75 8.30 -8.54
C ILE A 128 4.09 8.02 -9.23
N GLN A 129 5.11 8.85 -8.98
CA GLN A 129 6.45 8.67 -9.53
C GLN A 129 7.06 7.31 -9.13
N ARG A 130 6.94 6.91 -7.85
CA ARG A 130 7.40 5.59 -7.38
C ARG A 130 6.68 4.44 -8.08
N VAL A 131 5.36 4.52 -8.22
CA VAL A 131 4.57 3.50 -8.92
C VAL A 131 4.99 3.39 -10.39
N TYR A 132 5.18 4.54 -11.06
CA TYR A 132 5.60 4.61 -12.45
C TYR A 132 7.01 4.07 -12.68
N GLN A 133 7.99 4.47 -11.85
CA GLN A 133 9.34 3.91 -11.89
C GLN A 133 9.32 2.38 -11.68
N GLY A 134 8.52 1.90 -10.73
CA GLY A 134 8.31 0.46 -10.53
C GLY A 134 7.68 -0.22 -11.75
N TYR A 135 6.73 0.43 -12.43
CA TYR A 135 6.14 -0.08 -13.67
C TYR A 135 7.18 -0.18 -14.79
N LEU A 136 8.01 0.84 -14.99
CA LEU A 136 9.08 0.82 -15.99
C LEU A 136 10.07 -0.32 -15.73
N ALA A 137 10.52 -0.49 -14.48
CA ALA A 137 11.43 -1.57 -14.11
C ALA A 137 10.81 -2.95 -14.39
N ARG A 138 9.53 -3.16 -14.01
CA ARG A 138 8.81 -4.42 -14.30
C ARG A 138 8.56 -4.64 -15.79
N LYS A 139 8.36 -3.57 -16.58
CA LYS A 139 8.23 -3.66 -18.04
C LYS A 139 9.55 -4.10 -18.67
N TYR A 140 10.67 -3.51 -18.26
CA TYR A 140 12.01 -3.88 -18.73
C TYR A 140 12.36 -5.33 -18.38
N VAL A 141 12.19 -5.74 -17.11
CA VAL A 141 12.46 -7.13 -16.68
C VAL A 141 11.59 -8.14 -17.44
N ARG A 142 10.32 -7.82 -17.70
CA ARG A 142 9.46 -8.68 -18.53
C ARG A 142 9.97 -8.81 -19.95
N TRP A 143 10.38 -7.69 -20.56
CA TRP A 143 10.95 -7.68 -21.91
C TRP A 143 12.23 -8.52 -22.00
N VAL A 144 13.17 -8.36 -21.05
CA VAL A 144 14.40 -9.17 -20.97
C VAL A 144 14.07 -10.66 -20.83
N ARG A 145 13.20 -11.04 -19.88
CA ARG A 145 12.80 -12.45 -19.68
C ARG A 145 12.11 -13.03 -20.91
N GLN A 146 11.33 -12.23 -21.64
CA GLN A 146 10.69 -12.67 -22.86
C GLN A 146 11.73 -12.95 -23.95
N LEU A 147 12.71 -12.07 -24.12
CA LEU A 147 13.83 -12.29 -25.03
C LEU A 147 14.65 -13.53 -24.66
N GLU A 148 15.00 -13.70 -23.39
CA GLU A 148 15.73 -14.88 -22.89
C GLU A 148 14.94 -16.17 -23.15
N ASN A 149 13.64 -16.20 -22.84
CA ASN A 149 12.79 -17.36 -23.09
C ASN A 149 12.67 -17.68 -24.59
N SER A 150 12.54 -16.65 -25.43
CA SER A 150 12.55 -16.80 -26.88
C SER A 150 13.89 -17.35 -27.38
N ALA A 151 15.01 -16.82 -26.89
CA ALA A 151 16.35 -17.30 -27.23
C ALA A 151 16.55 -18.77 -26.82
N ILE A 152 16.20 -19.13 -25.58
CA ILE A 152 16.26 -20.52 -25.08
C ILE A 152 15.40 -21.46 -25.94
N THR A 153 14.23 -20.99 -26.37
CA THR A 153 13.33 -21.77 -27.22
C THR A 153 13.95 -22.02 -28.59
N VAL A 154 14.52 -20.98 -29.22
CA VAL A 154 15.23 -21.10 -30.50
C VAL A 154 16.44 -22.03 -30.37
N GLU A 155 17.28 -21.85 -29.35
CA GLU A 155 18.43 -22.72 -29.11
C GLU A 155 18.01 -24.18 -28.93
N ARG A 156 16.94 -24.45 -28.19
CA ARG A 156 16.42 -25.81 -27.97
C ARG A 156 15.96 -26.43 -29.30
N VAL A 157 15.24 -25.67 -30.13
CA VAL A 157 14.79 -26.13 -31.45
C VAL A 157 15.98 -26.43 -32.35
N VAL A 158 16.98 -25.54 -32.40
CA VAL A 158 18.19 -25.70 -33.22
C VAL A 158 19.02 -26.91 -32.77
N ARG A 159 19.29 -27.05 -31.46
CA ARG A 159 19.98 -28.24 -30.91
C ARG A 159 19.22 -29.53 -31.24
N GLY A 160 17.89 -29.50 -31.12
CA GLY A 160 17.03 -30.63 -31.50
C GLY A 160 17.10 -30.96 -33.01
N PHE A 161 17.12 -29.95 -33.88
CA PHE A 161 17.28 -30.13 -35.32
C PHE A 161 18.65 -30.74 -35.67
N MET A 162 19.74 -30.20 -35.10
CA MET A 162 21.09 -30.73 -35.30
C MET A 162 21.21 -32.19 -34.85
N ALA A 163 20.62 -32.53 -33.69
CA ALA A 163 20.60 -33.90 -33.19
C ALA A 163 19.85 -34.85 -34.15
N ARG A 164 18.68 -34.44 -34.66
CA ARG A 164 17.92 -35.23 -35.65
C ARG A 164 18.70 -35.40 -36.96
N GLN A 165 19.37 -34.37 -37.45
CA GLN A 165 20.22 -34.46 -38.65
C GLN A 165 21.42 -35.39 -38.43
N ARG A 166 22.04 -35.34 -37.25
CA ARG A 166 23.12 -36.28 -36.88
C ARG A 166 22.63 -37.73 -36.88
N VAL A 167 21.47 -38.00 -36.28
CA VAL A 167 20.88 -39.35 -36.29
C VAL A 167 20.52 -39.79 -37.70
N LYS A 168 19.97 -38.91 -38.55
CA LYS A 168 19.66 -39.20 -39.96
C LYS A 168 20.93 -39.61 -40.72
N ARG A 169 22.04 -38.88 -40.54
CA ARG A 169 23.35 -39.23 -41.13
C ARG A 169 23.85 -40.59 -40.66
N ILE A 170 23.79 -40.87 -39.35
CA ILE A 170 24.20 -42.16 -38.78
C ILE A 170 23.34 -43.31 -39.33
N ARG A 171 22.01 -43.14 -39.41
CA ARG A 171 21.11 -44.14 -39.99
C ARG A 171 21.41 -44.39 -41.47
N LEU A 172 21.65 -43.34 -42.25
CA LEU A 172 22.03 -43.45 -43.66
C LEU A 172 23.36 -44.18 -43.84
N ALA A 173 24.37 -43.85 -43.04
CA ALA A 173 25.66 -44.55 -43.06
C ALA A 173 25.49 -46.04 -42.72
N ARG A 174 24.70 -46.35 -41.68
CA ARG A 174 24.38 -47.74 -41.32
C ARG A 174 23.63 -48.47 -42.42
N PHE A 175 22.67 -47.82 -43.10
CA PHE A 175 21.95 -48.39 -44.24
C PHE A 175 22.89 -48.68 -45.42
N LYS A 176 23.80 -47.76 -45.74
CA LYS A 176 24.82 -47.97 -46.77
C LYS A 176 25.65 -49.21 -46.49
N VAL A 177 26.16 -49.35 -45.26
CA VAL A 177 27.02 -50.48 -44.88
C VAL A 177 26.25 -51.80 -44.79
N LYS A 178 25.08 -51.82 -44.15
CA LYS A 178 24.35 -53.07 -43.87
C LYS A 178 23.48 -53.56 -45.01
N VAL A 179 23.00 -52.67 -45.88
CA VAL A 179 22.03 -53.01 -46.93
C VAL A 179 22.61 -52.75 -48.31
N LEU A 180 23.03 -51.51 -48.59
CA LEU A 180 23.45 -51.13 -49.94
C LEU A 180 24.67 -51.94 -50.42
N ILE A 181 25.75 -51.98 -49.61
CA ILE A 181 26.99 -52.67 -49.98
C ILE A 181 26.76 -54.18 -50.21
N PRO A 182 26.11 -54.94 -49.29
CA PRO A 182 25.80 -56.35 -49.53
C PRO A 182 24.92 -56.59 -50.76
N SER A 183 23.89 -55.76 -50.99
CA SER A 183 23.03 -55.87 -52.18
C SER A 183 23.81 -55.63 -53.46
N CYS A 184 24.69 -54.63 -53.50
CA CYS A 184 25.57 -54.39 -54.65
C CYS A 184 26.50 -55.58 -54.91
N ILE A 185 27.10 -56.17 -53.86
CA ILE A 185 27.95 -57.36 -53.98
C ILE A 185 27.16 -58.56 -54.51
N GLN A 186 25.92 -58.78 -54.04
CA GLN A 186 25.05 -59.85 -54.54
C GLN A 186 24.69 -59.67 -56.02
N ILE A 187 24.34 -58.45 -56.44
CA ILE A 187 24.07 -58.13 -57.84
C ILE A 187 25.32 -58.37 -58.70
N GLN A 188 26.48 -57.90 -58.26
CA GLN A 188 27.74 -58.11 -58.97
C GLN A 188 28.11 -59.59 -59.07
N ARG A 189 27.91 -60.37 -58.00
CA ARG A 189 28.12 -61.83 -58.00
C ARG A 189 27.16 -62.53 -58.97
N ALA A 190 25.88 -62.17 -58.96
CA ALA A 190 24.87 -62.72 -59.86
C ALA A 190 25.22 -62.43 -61.33
N TRP A 191 25.63 -61.19 -61.63
CA TRP A 191 26.04 -60.78 -62.97
C TRP A 191 27.30 -61.51 -63.45
N ARG A 192 28.35 -61.60 -62.61
CA ARG A 192 29.57 -62.38 -62.91
C ARG A 192 29.23 -63.85 -63.20
N GLY A 193 28.35 -64.45 -62.40
CA GLY A 193 27.86 -65.81 -62.62
C GLY A 193 27.08 -65.97 -63.93
N HIS A 194 26.21 -65.01 -64.28
CA HIS A 194 25.49 -65.01 -65.54
C HIS A 194 26.44 -64.92 -66.75
N ARG A 195 27.42 -64.01 -66.69
CA ARG A 195 28.44 -63.86 -67.75
C ARG A 195 29.29 -65.13 -67.92
N GLY A 196 29.70 -65.76 -66.82
CA GLY A 196 30.42 -67.04 -66.85
C GLY A 196 29.61 -68.18 -67.49
N ARG A 197 28.30 -68.26 -67.20
CA ARG A 197 27.40 -69.27 -67.82
C ARG A 197 27.22 -69.05 -69.32
N LEU A 198 27.13 -67.80 -69.78
CA LEU A 198 27.07 -67.50 -71.21
C LEU A 198 28.33 -67.95 -71.94
N LEU A 199 29.51 -67.64 -71.40
CA LEU A 199 30.80 -68.09 -71.97
C LEU A 199 30.91 -69.62 -72.00
N ALA A 200 30.45 -70.31 -70.97
CA ALA A 200 30.45 -71.78 -70.93
C ALA A 200 29.49 -72.38 -71.98
N LYS A 201 28.32 -71.77 -72.19
CA LYS A 201 27.36 -72.17 -73.23
C LYS A 201 27.96 -72.02 -74.63
N GLU A 202 28.63 -70.90 -74.89
CA GLU A 202 29.31 -70.62 -76.16
C GLU A 202 30.42 -71.66 -76.44
N LYS A 203 31.28 -71.94 -75.46
CA LYS A 203 32.29 -73.01 -75.57
C LYS A 203 31.69 -74.39 -75.81
N ARG A 204 30.55 -74.72 -75.19
CA ARG A 204 29.85 -76.00 -75.40
C ARG A 204 29.29 -76.09 -76.82
N GLN A 205 28.70 -75.02 -77.36
CA GLN A 205 28.18 -75.00 -78.73
C GLN A 205 29.29 -75.18 -79.77
N VAL A 206 30.46 -74.59 -79.55
CA VAL A 206 31.63 -74.81 -80.42
C VAL A 206 32.06 -76.27 -80.39
N ARG A 207 32.13 -76.89 -79.20
CA ARG A 207 32.47 -78.30 -79.06
C ARG A 207 31.47 -79.22 -79.75
N GLU A 208 30.17 -78.99 -79.56
CA GLU A 208 29.10 -79.77 -80.20
C GLU A 208 29.16 -79.72 -81.73
N LYS A 209 29.45 -78.55 -82.31
CA LYS A 209 29.67 -78.42 -83.76
C LYS A 209 30.82 -79.30 -84.25
N LEU A 210 31.95 -79.31 -83.53
CA LEU A 210 33.15 -80.06 -83.92
C LEU A 210 33.00 -81.56 -83.68
N GLU A 211 32.48 -81.98 -82.53
CA GLU A 211 32.44 -83.39 -82.12
C GLU A 211 31.20 -84.14 -82.63
N VAL A 212 30.07 -83.46 -82.86
CA VAL A 212 28.80 -84.13 -83.22
C VAL A 212 28.39 -83.83 -84.65
N LEU A 213 28.27 -82.54 -85.01
CA LEU A 213 27.72 -82.16 -86.31
C LEU A 213 28.68 -82.50 -87.46
N HIS A 214 29.98 -82.32 -87.26
CA HIS A 214 30.97 -82.60 -88.31
C HIS A 214 31.04 -84.10 -88.66
N PRO A 215 31.15 -85.04 -87.69
CA PRO A 215 31.12 -86.47 -87.99
C PRO A 215 29.77 -86.95 -88.54
N ALA A 216 28.65 -86.35 -88.09
CA ALA A 216 27.33 -86.65 -88.63
C ALA A 216 27.21 -86.26 -90.11
N ALA A 217 27.70 -85.08 -90.50
CA ALA A 217 27.74 -84.64 -91.89
C ALA A 217 28.55 -85.59 -92.78
N VAL A 218 29.74 -86.00 -92.34
CA VAL A 218 30.58 -86.98 -93.06
C VAL A 218 29.86 -88.32 -93.23
N ARG A 219 29.11 -88.77 -92.21
CA ARG A 219 28.33 -90.02 -92.25
C ARG A 219 27.17 -89.93 -93.25
N ILE A 220 26.47 -88.80 -93.30
CA ILE A 220 25.38 -88.53 -94.26
C ILE A 220 25.92 -88.50 -95.68
N GLU A 221 27.04 -87.81 -95.94
CA GLU A 221 27.68 -87.79 -97.26
C GLU A 221 28.09 -89.20 -97.73
N ARG A 222 28.63 -90.04 -96.84
CA ARG A 222 28.95 -91.44 -97.14
C ARG A 222 27.71 -92.24 -97.53
N VAL A 223 26.60 -92.08 -96.81
CA VAL A 223 25.33 -92.76 -97.13
C VAL A 223 24.78 -92.30 -98.48
N LEU A 224 24.87 -91.01 -98.78
CA LEU A 224 24.39 -90.43 -100.05
C LEU A 224 25.19 -90.97 -101.25
N ARG A 225 26.52 -91.02 -101.15
CA ARG A 225 27.39 -91.65 -102.18
C ARG A 225 27.01 -93.12 -102.40
N GLY A 226 26.73 -93.86 -101.33
CA GLY A 226 26.24 -95.25 -101.42
C GLY A 226 24.84 -95.39 -102.05
N TYR A 227 23.93 -94.45 -101.79
CA TYR A 227 22.60 -94.45 -102.40
C TYR A 227 22.67 -94.25 -103.92
N LEU A 228 23.51 -93.33 -104.40
CA LEU A 228 23.71 -93.07 -105.82
C LEU A 228 24.23 -94.33 -106.56
N ALA A 229 25.20 -95.04 -105.98
CA ALA A 229 25.71 -96.31 -106.53
C ALA A 229 24.62 -97.40 -106.63
N ARG A 230 23.78 -97.54 -105.60
CA ARG A 230 22.66 -98.51 -105.61
C ARG A 230 21.60 -98.15 -106.66
N ARG A 231 21.33 -96.87 -106.89
CA ARG A 231 20.37 -96.41 -107.90
C ARG A 231 20.85 -96.71 -109.32
N LEU A 232 22.16 -96.59 -109.59
CA LEU A 232 22.76 -97.00 -110.86
C LEU A 232 22.61 -98.51 -111.09
N ALA A 233 22.90 -99.33 -110.08
CA ALA A 233 22.71 -100.79 -110.14
C ALA A 233 21.24 -101.21 -110.34
N LYS A 234 20.28 -100.43 -109.82
CA LYS A 234 18.84 -100.67 -110.02
C LYS A 234 18.44 -100.49 -111.49
N ARG A 235 18.97 -99.48 -112.18
CA ARG A 235 18.69 -99.26 -113.62
C ARG A 235 19.13 -100.45 -114.47
N PHE A 236 20.31 -101.02 -114.21
CA PHE A 236 20.77 -102.24 -114.90
C PHE A 236 19.84 -103.44 -114.67
N ARG A 237 19.33 -103.63 -113.44
CA ARG A 237 18.36 -104.70 -113.11
C ARG A 237 16.98 -104.50 -113.74
N GLU A 238 16.53 -103.26 -113.89
CA GLU A 238 15.26 -102.94 -114.55
C GLU A 238 15.31 -103.28 -116.05
N ALA A 239 16.45 -103.07 -116.73
CA ALA A 239 16.66 -103.49 -118.11
C ALA A 239 16.58 -105.02 -118.28
N THR A 240 17.14 -105.81 -117.35
CA THR A 240 17.06 -107.28 -117.38
C THR A 240 15.63 -107.81 -117.18
N LYS A 241 14.83 -107.13 -116.33
CA LYS A 241 13.43 -107.49 -116.09
C LYS A 241 12.52 -107.25 -117.30
N ALA A 242 12.81 -106.26 -118.14
CA ALA A 242 12.02 -105.99 -119.35
C ALA A 242 12.12 -107.15 -120.37
N VAL A 243 13.29 -107.76 -120.51
CA VAL A 243 13.52 -108.93 -121.39
C VAL A 243 12.72 -110.15 -120.92
N LEU A 244 12.63 -110.38 -119.60
CA LEU A 244 11.85 -111.50 -119.02
C LEU A 244 10.33 -111.31 -119.19
N LEU A 245 9.84 -110.06 -119.22
CA LEU A 245 8.41 -109.74 -119.40
C LEU A 245 7.91 -110.06 -120.82
N ILE A 246 8.75 -109.85 -121.84
CA ILE A 246 8.42 -110.21 -123.24
C ILE A 246 8.24 -111.73 -123.38
N GLN A 247 9.10 -112.52 -122.73
CA GLN A 247 8.99 -113.99 -122.71
C GLN A 247 7.77 -114.51 -121.93
N LYS A 248 7.26 -113.75 -120.94
CA LYS A 248 6.08 -114.10 -120.13
C LYS A 248 4.76 -113.82 -120.87
N PHE A 249 4.68 -112.73 -121.63
CA PHE A 249 3.47 -112.32 -122.35
C PHE A 249 3.01 -113.37 -123.39
N TRP A 250 3.96 -113.95 -124.13
CA TRP A 250 3.67 -115.02 -125.10
C TRP A 250 3.07 -116.28 -124.46
N ARG A 251 3.47 -116.62 -123.22
CA ARG A 251 2.93 -117.77 -122.48
C ARG A 251 1.49 -117.53 -121.97
N SER A 252 1.07 -116.28 -121.73
CA SER A 252 -0.25 -115.94 -121.18
C SER A 252 -1.40 -115.90 -122.19
N VAL A 253 -1.14 -115.62 -123.48
CA VAL A 253 -2.18 -115.61 -124.53
C VAL A 253 -2.78 -117.01 -124.74
N ARG A 254 -1.99 -118.07 -124.52
CA ARG A 254 -2.41 -119.48 -124.60
C ARG A 254 -3.42 -119.91 -123.52
N TYR A 255 -3.42 -119.26 -122.35
CA TYR A 255 -4.27 -119.63 -121.21
C TYR A 255 -5.68 -119.00 -121.27
N TYR A 256 -5.80 -117.81 -121.88
CA TYR A 256 -7.03 -116.99 -121.86
C TYR A 256 -8.21 -117.61 -122.63
N LYS A 257 -7.97 -118.44 -123.65
CA LYS A 257 -9.03 -119.10 -124.45
C LYS A 257 -9.86 -120.13 -123.66
N ARG A 258 -9.34 -120.65 -122.54
CA ARG A 258 -9.95 -121.73 -121.74
C ARG A 258 -10.84 -121.24 -120.58
N TRP A 259 -10.81 -119.93 -120.29
CA TRP A 259 -11.49 -119.32 -119.14
C TRP A 259 -12.90 -118.80 -119.48
N MET A 260 -13.15 -118.46 -120.75
CA MET A 260 -14.43 -117.88 -121.22
C MET A 260 -15.62 -118.86 -121.11
N ASP A 261 -15.40 -120.16 -121.26
CA ASP A 261 -16.47 -121.18 -121.22
C ASP A 261 -17.15 -121.33 -119.84
N LEU A 262 -16.50 -120.90 -118.75
CA LEU A 262 -16.93 -121.18 -117.37
C LEU A 262 -17.87 -120.11 -116.78
N MET A 263 -18.05 -118.97 -117.45
CA MET A 263 -18.84 -117.83 -116.95
C MET A 263 -20.31 -117.82 -117.42
N GLU A 264 -20.64 -118.56 -118.48
CA GLU A 264 -22.00 -118.60 -119.04
C GLU A 264 -23.02 -119.37 -118.16
N LEU A 265 -22.56 -120.35 -117.37
CA LEU A 265 -23.38 -121.18 -116.48
C LEU A 265 -23.93 -120.42 -115.25
N ARG A 266 -23.19 -119.42 -114.76
CA ARG A 266 -23.51 -118.70 -113.50
C ARG A 266 -24.68 -117.70 -113.62
N ARG A 267 -25.05 -117.30 -114.83
CA ARG A 267 -26.11 -116.31 -115.11
C ARG A 267 -27.52 -116.89 -114.93
N ARG A 268 -27.71 -118.21 -115.11
CA ARG A 268 -29.04 -118.88 -115.14
C ARG A 268 -29.64 -119.15 -113.73
N HIS A 269 -28.83 -119.31 -112.69
CA HIS A 269 -29.33 -119.63 -111.33
C HIS A 269 -30.00 -118.46 -110.58
N ARG A 270 -29.80 -117.20 -111.02
CA ARG A 270 -30.23 -116.01 -110.26
C ARG A 270 -31.69 -115.58 -110.50
N MET A 271 -32.37 -116.16 -111.50
CA MET A 271 -33.75 -115.80 -111.88
C MET A 271 -34.85 -116.68 -111.23
N ALA A 272 -34.51 -117.85 -110.67
CA ALA A 272 -35.51 -118.80 -110.13
C ALA A 272 -36.05 -118.45 -108.72
N SER A 273 -35.38 -117.62 -107.91
CA SER A 273 -35.77 -117.37 -106.50
C SER A 273 -36.81 -116.26 -106.29
N LYS A 274 -37.17 -115.46 -107.31
CA LYS A 274 -38.09 -114.31 -107.15
C LYS A 274 -39.59 -114.65 -107.19
N ILE A 275 -39.98 -115.85 -107.66
CA ILE A 275 -41.40 -116.23 -107.82
C ILE A 275 -42.02 -116.85 -106.53
N GLY A 276 -41.22 -117.40 -105.60
CA GLY A 276 -41.72 -118.12 -104.42
C GLY A 276 -42.19 -117.29 -103.21
N ALA A 277 -42.17 -115.95 -103.25
CA ALA A 277 -42.45 -115.09 -102.10
C ALA A 277 -43.93 -114.67 -101.94
N LEU A 278 -44.72 -114.70 -103.03
CA LEU A 278 -46.08 -114.15 -103.04
C LEU A 278 -47.16 -115.07 -102.42
N GLY A 279 -46.95 -116.40 -102.39
CA GLY A 279 -47.95 -117.36 -101.86
C GLY A 279 -48.08 -117.41 -100.33
N ARG A 280 -47.05 -117.03 -99.57
CA ARG A 280 -47.05 -117.14 -98.09
C ARG A 280 -47.92 -116.10 -97.36
N GLY A 281 -48.33 -115.03 -98.04
CA GLY A 281 -49.05 -113.90 -97.44
C GLY A 281 -50.56 -114.11 -97.19
N TYR A 282 -51.19 -115.12 -97.79
CA TYR A 282 -52.65 -115.31 -97.72
C TYR A 282 -53.12 -115.96 -96.40
N VAL A 283 -52.34 -116.87 -95.82
CA VAL A 283 -52.72 -117.65 -94.62
C VAL A 283 -52.60 -116.85 -93.30
N ALA A 284 -51.72 -115.85 -93.22
CA ALA A 284 -51.47 -115.08 -92.00
C ALA A 284 -52.65 -114.20 -91.52
N ARG A 285 -53.59 -113.83 -92.41
CA ARG A 285 -54.67 -112.89 -92.09
C ARG A 285 -55.82 -113.50 -91.28
N LYS A 286 -55.95 -114.83 -91.23
CA LYS A 286 -57.02 -115.52 -90.46
C LYS A 286 -56.69 -115.69 -88.95
N PHE A 287 -55.41 -115.63 -88.57
CA PHE A 287 -54.94 -115.85 -87.19
C PHE A 287 -55.10 -114.61 -86.28
N ILE A 288 -55.03 -113.40 -86.83
CA ILE A 288 -55.05 -112.11 -86.09
C ILE A 288 -56.40 -111.80 -85.40
N LYS A 289 -57.52 -112.34 -85.89
CA LYS A 289 -58.86 -112.05 -85.34
C LYS A 289 -59.10 -112.66 -83.95
N ARG A 290 -58.32 -113.68 -83.55
CA ARG A 290 -58.44 -114.40 -82.27
C ARG A 290 -57.64 -113.76 -81.12
N GLU A 291 -56.56 -113.01 -81.43
CA GLU A 291 -55.67 -112.37 -80.44
C GLU A 291 -56.24 -111.06 -79.84
N LYS A 292 -57.16 -110.37 -80.53
CA LYS A 292 -57.66 -109.05 -80.10
C LYS A 292 -58.49 -109.08 -78.80
N ARG A 293 -59.17 -110.19 -78.46
CA ARG A 293 -59.98 -110.29 -77.23
C ARG A 293 -59.15 -110.48 -75.95
N ARG A 294 -57.96 -111.08 -76.03
CA ARG A 294 -57.08 -111.31 -74.86
C ARG A 294 -56.36 -110.04 -74.39
N ARG A 295 -56.10 -109.09 -75.30
CA ARG A 295 -55.43 -107.81 -75.01
C ARG A 295 -56.30 -106.80 -74.24
N TYR A 296 -57.63 -106.81 -74.42
CA TYR A 296 -58.49 -105.81 -73.78
C TYR A 296 -58.53 -105.92 -72.24
N PHE A 297 -58.50 -107.14 -71.69
CA PHE A 297 -58.50 -107.38 -70.24
C PHE A 297 -57.17 -106.96 -69.57
N GLN A 298 -56.02 -107.26 -70.19
CA GLN A 298 -54.69 -106.95 -69.64
C GLN A 298 -54.29 -105.48 -69.74
N PHE A 299 -54.70 -104.78 -70.81
CA PHE A 299 -54.14 -103.45 -71.12
C PHE A 299 -55.06 -102.28 -70.73
N VAL A 300 -56.31 -102.52 -70.32
CA VAL A 300 -57.28 -101.44 -69.99
C VAL A 300 -57.74 -101.49 -68.53
N LEU A 301 -58.19 -102.65 -68.03
CA LEU A 301 -58.77 -102.76 -66.68
C LEU A 301 -57.73 -102.73 -65.55
N GLN A 302 -56.60 -103.43 -65.68
CA GLN A 302 -55.54 -103.45 -64.66
C GLN A 302 -54.80 -102.09 -64.47
N PRO A 303 -54.39 -101.38 -65.54
CA PRO A 303 -53.68 -100.11 -65.39
C PRO A 303 -54.53 -98.98 -64.80
N ALA A 304 -55.85 -99.00 -65.03
CA ALA A 304 -56.78 -98.00 -64.48
C ALA A 304 -56.86 -98.08 -62.94
N ALA A 305 -56.94 -99.29 -62.36
CA ALA A 305 -56.98 -99.48 -60.92
C ALA A 305 -55.65 -99.08 -60.21
N VAL A 306 -54.50 -99.38 -60.83
CA VAL A 306 -53.18 -99.00 -60.32
C VAL A 306 -52.99 -97.47 -60.33
N ASN A 307 -53.51 -96.78 -61.35
CA ASN A 307 -53.43 -95.33 -61.42
C ASN A 307 -54.22 -94.63 -60.31
N ILE A 308 -55.43 -95.10 -60.00
CA ILE A 308 -56.27 -94.53 -58.94
C ILE A 308 -55.59 -94.74 -57.56
N GLN A 309 -55.07 -95.94 -57.29
CA GLN A 309 -54.35 -96.22 -56.04
C GLN A 309 -53.05 -95.42 -55.89
N ARG A 310 -52.31 -95.21 -56.98
CA ARG A 310 -51.07 -94.41 -56.99
C ARG A 310 -51.32 -92.94 -56.66
N ILE A 311 -52.36 -92.35 -57.23
CA ILE A 311 -52.70 -90.93 -57.02
C ILE A 311 -53.10 -90.69 -55.56
N PHE A 312 -53.94 -91.55 -54.99
CA PHE A 312 -54.41 -91.41 -53.61
C PHE A 312 -53.28 -91.58 -52.58
N ARG A 313 -52.41 -92.59 -52.75
CA ARG A 313 -51.22 -92.75 -51.86
C ARG A 313 -50.25 -91.58 -51.98
N GLY A 314 -50.07 -91.03 -53.18
CA GLY A 314 -49.23 -89.84 -53.39
C GLY A 314 -49.81 -88.58 -52.73
N TYR A 315 -51.14 -88.42 -52.73
CA TYR A 315 -51.81 -87.30 -52.06
C TYR A 315 -51.60 -87.34 -50.53
N MET A 316 -51.81 -88.50 -49.90
CA MET A 316 -51.63 -88.69 -48.47
C MET A 316 -50.21 -88.33 -47.99
N VAL A 317 -49.18 -88.76 -48.73
CA VAL A 317 -47.79 -88.47 -48.37
C VAL A 317 -47.45 -86.98 -48.54
N ARG A 318 -47.95 -86.33 -49.59
CA ARG A 318 -47.71 -84.89 -49.79
C ARG A 318 -48.37 -84.04 -48.71
N LYS A 319 -49.59 -84.41 -48.27
CA LYS A 319 -50.29 -83.69 -47.21
C LYS A 319 -49.54 -83.76 -45.87
N ASN A 320 -49.05 -84.95 -45.50
CA ASN A 320 -48.24 -85.10 -44.28
C ASN A 320 -46.88 -84.39 -44.36
N LEU A 321 -46.28 -84.27 -45.54
CA LEU A 321 -45.01 -83.56 -45.72
C LEU A 321 -45.18 -82.02 -45.69
N GLU A 322 -46.33 -81.49 -46.11
CA GLU A 322 -46.68 -80.08 -45.92
C GLU A 322 -46.76 -79.73 -44.43
N ASP A 323 -47.49 -80.52 -43.64
CA ASP A 323 -47.62 -80.28 -42.20
C ASP A 323 -46.25 -80.33 -41.47
N VAL A 324 -45.38 -81.27 -41.85
CA VAL A 324 -44.01 -81.35 -41.30
C VAL A 324 -43.14 -80.17 -41.74
N ARG A 325 -43.29 -79.71 -42.98
CA ARG A 325 -42.56 -78.55 -43.50
C ARG A 325 -42.98 -77.27 -42.79
N ASP A 326 -44.27 -77.07 -42.54
CA ASP A 326 -44.80 -75.91 -41.82
C ASP A 326 -44.29 -75.88 -40.37
N HIS A 327 -44.20 -77.03 -39.70
CA HIS A 327 -43.59 -77.14 -38.37
C HIS A 327 -42.08 -76.82 -38.38
N ILE A 328 -41.35 -77.24 -39.41
CA ILE A 328 -39.91 -76.93 -39.55
C ILE A 328 -39.71 -75.44 -39.86
N GLU A 329 -40.50 -74.84 -40.74
CA GLU A 329 -40.44 -73.41 -41.07
C GLU A 329 -40.80 -72.53 -39.85
N ALA A 330 -41.81 -72.93 -39.06
CA ALA A 330 -42.13 -72.29 -37.78
C ALA A 330 -40.99 -72.39 -36.75
N ALA A 331 -40.33 -73.56 -36.64
CA ALA A 331 -39.19 -73.74 -35.75
C ALA A 331 -37.97 -72.90 -36.19
N ILE A 332 -37.69 -72.83 -37.50
CA ILE A 332 -36.59 -72.03 -38.05
C ILE A 332 -36.83 -70.53 -37.80
N THR A 333 -38.04 -70.04 -38.03
CA THR A 333 -38.38 -68.62 -37.79
C THR A 333 -38.27 -68.26 -36.31
N LEU A 334 -38.75 -69.10 -35.40
CA LEU A 334 -38.56 -68.90 -33.94
C LEU A 334 -37.08 -68.92 -33.54
N GLN A 335 -36.29 -69.86 -34.07
CA GLN A 335 -34.85 -69.91 -33.80
C GLN A 335 -34.10 -68.69 -34.36
N GLN A 336 -34.46 -68.20 -35.54
CA GLN A 336 -33.88 -66.99 -36.12
C GLN A 336 -34.23 -65.74 -35.30
N MET A 337 -35.49 -65.62 -34.84
CA MET A 337 -35.94 -64.52 -33.99
C MET A 337 -35.26 -64.55 -32.63
N TRP A 338 -35.11 -65.73 -32.00
CA TRP A 338 -34.37 -65.88 -30.75
C TRP A 338 -32.88 -65.55 -30.91
N ARG A 339 -32.23 -66.00 -31.99
CA ARG A 339 -30.82 -65.66 -32.29
C ARG A 339 -30.65 -64.16 -32.52
N LYS A 340 -31.57 -63.51 -33.23
CA LYS A 340 -31.61 -62.04 -33.41
C LYS A 340 -31.76 -61.33 -32.07
N GLN A 341 -32.69 -61.76 -31.22
CA GLN A 341 -32.94 -61.15 -29.92
C GLN A 341 -31.79 -61.38 -28.93
N SER A 342 -31.17 -62.56 -28.95
CA SER A 342 -29.97 -62.87 -28.16
C SER A 342 -28.76 -62.03 -28.60
N LYS A 343 -28.60 -61.81 -29.92
CA LYS A 343 -27.59 -60.88 -30.46
C LYS A 343 -27.88 -59.42 -30.06
N ILE A 344 -29.14 -58.99 -30.06
CA ILE A 344 -29.53 -57.65 -29.60
C ILE A 344 -29.24 -57.49 -28.10
N LYS A 345 -29.60 -58.48 -27.26
CA LYS A 345 -29.34 -58.45 -25.82
C LYS A 345 -27.84 -58.40 -25.52
N THR A 346 -27.03 -59.23 -26.18
CA THR A 346 -25.56 -59.20 -26.02
C THR A 346 -24.93 -57.89 -26.50
N ILE A 347 -25.44 -57.28 -27.58
CA ILE A 347 -25.02 -55.94 -28.02
C ILE A 347 -25.41 -54.88 -26.99
N GLN A 348 -26.63 -54.94 -26.44
CA GLN A 348 -27.10 -54.01 -25.41
C GLN A 348 -26.30 -54.14 -24.11
N ASP A 349 -25.95 -55.35 -23.69
CA ASP A 349 -25.11 -55.58 -22.51
C ASP A 349 -23.68 -55.05 -22.72
N LYS A 350 -23.10 -55.27 -23.90
CA LYS A 350 -21.82 -54.65 -24.27
C LYS A 350 -21.91 -53.13 -24.27
N LEU A 351 -22.97 -52.55 -24.84
CA LEU A 351 -23.19 -51.09 -24.84
C LEU A 351 -23.42 -50.53 -23.43
N ARG A 352 -24.10 -51.26 -22.53
CA ARG A 352 -24.21 -50.91 -21.11
C ARG A 352 -22.84 -50.91 -20.44
N GLY A 353 -22.02 -51.93 -20.69
CA GLY A 353 -20.64 -52.00 -20.24
C GLY A 353 -19.79 -50.82 -20.74
N PHE A 354 -19.87 -50.48 -22.04
CA PHE A 354 -19.18 -49.31 -22.61
C PHE A 354 -19.65 -47.99 -22.00
N ARG A 355 -20.97 -47.80 -21.81
CA ARG A 355 -21.52 -46.60 -21.17
C ARG A 355 -21.07 -46.47 -19.71
N ALA A 356 -21.06 -47.57 -18.96
CA ALA A 356 -20.55 -47.61 -17.59
C ALA A 356 -19.03 -47.31 -17.56
N ALA A 357 -18.26 -47.87 -18.48
CA ALA A 357 -16.82 -47.60 -18.61
C ALA A 357 -16.54 -46.12 -18.90
N ILE A 358 -17.31 -45.49 -19.80
CA ILE A 358 -17.18 -44.05 -20.09
C ILE A 358 -17.56 -43.22 -18.86
N ARG A 359 -18.66 -43.55 -18.18
CA ARG A 359 -19.08 -42.86 -16.94
C ARG A 359 -18.02 -42.98 -15.85
N ASN A 360 -17.47 -44.16 -15.65
CA ASN A 360 -16.40 -44.42 -14.68
C ASN A 360 -15.10 -43.71 -15.06
N ALA A 361 -14.74 -43.68 -16.34
CA ALA A 361 -13.57 -42.94 -16.82
C ALA A 361 -13.71 -41.43 -16.60
N LYS A 362 -14.90 -40.86 -16.84
CA LYS A 362 -15.20 -39.45 -16.56
C LYS A 362 -15.24 -39.16 -15.06
N ALA A 363 -15.83 -40.05 -14.25
CA ALA A 363 -15.80 -39.94 -12.80
C ALA A 363 -14.36 -40.00 -12.26
N ALA A 364 -13.52 -40.90 -12.76
CA ALA A 364 -12.12 -41.00 -12.39
C ALA A 364 -11.32 -39.75 -12.81
N GLN A 365 -11.63 -39.16 -13.97
CA GLN A 365 -11.04 -37.89 -14.41
C GLN A 365 -11.39 -36.75 -13.44
N ILE A 366 -12.67 -36.65 -13.04
CA ILE A 366 -13.13 -35.65 -12.06
C ILE A 366 -12.48 -35.88 -10.69
N GLN A 367 -12.45 -37.13 -10.20
CA GLN A 367 -11.81 -37.49 -8.94
C GLN A 367 -10.31 -37.18 -8.95
N ARG A 368 -9.61 -37.43 -10.06
CA ARG A 368 -8.19 -37.08 -10.24
C ARG A 368 -7.98 -35.57 -10.19
N SER A 369 -8.81 -34.80 -10.90
CA SER A 369 -8.76 -33.34 -10.89
C SER A 369 -9.02 -32.78 -9.49
N TYR A 370 -10.00 -33.32 -8.77
CA TYR A 370 -10.30 -32.93 -7.39
C TYR A 370 -9.16 -33.28 -6.42
N ARG A 371 -8.57 -34.47 -6.52
CA ARG A 371 -7.39 -34.84 -5.71
C ARG A 371 -6.22 -33.91 -5.99
N CYS A 372 -5.99 -33.52 -7.24
CA CYS A 372 -4.95 -32.54 -7.60
C CYS A 372 -5.26 -31.14 -7.03
N TYR A 373 -6.52 -30.69 -7.12
CA TYR A 373 -6.97 -29.44 -6.50
C TYR A 373 -6.75 -29.46 -4.98
N ARG A 374 -7.18 -30.52 -4.29
CA ARG A 374 -7.00 -30.68 -2.84
C ARG A 374 -5.53 -30.68 -2.44
N ALA A 375 -4.67 -31.36 -3.20
CA ALA A 375 -3.23 -31.33 -2.98
C ALA A 375 -2.63 -29.92 -3.15
N ARG A 376 -3.09 -29.16 -4.17
CA ARG A 376 -2.68 -27.76 -4.36
C ARG A 376 -3.14 -26.87 -3.21
N GLN A 377 -4.38 -27.02 -2.74
CA GLN A 377 -4.89 -26.27 -1.59
C GLN A 377 -4.12 -26.58 -0.31
N GLN A 378 -3.80 -27.85 -0.07
CA GLN A 378 -2.99 -28.26 1.07
C GLN A 378 -1.56 -27.72 0.99
N LEU A 379 -0.93 -27.75 -0.18
CA LEU A 379 0.38 -27.14 -0.42
C LEU A 379 0.33 -25.63 -0.17
N LEU A 380 -0.70 -24.95 -0.66
CA LEU A 380 -0.88 -23.52 -0.48
C LEU A 380 -1.09 -23.16 0.99
N TYR A 381 -1.90 -23.94 1.73
CA TYR A 381 -2.05 -23.80 3.17
C TYR A 381 -0.72 -24.03 3.93
N LEU A 382 0.03 -25.08 3.58
CA LEU A 382 1.35 -25.34 4.17
C LEU A 382 2.36 -24.22 3.86
N TRP A 383 2.33 -23.69 2.64
CA TRP A 383 3.17 -22.57 2.24
C TRP A 383 2.78 -21.29 2.99
N MET A 384 1.48 -20.98 3.08
CA MET A 384 0.99 -19.83 3.83
C MET A 384 1.28 -19.95 5.33
N SER A 385 1.14 -21.13 5.93
CA SER A 385 1.46 -21.35 7.34
C SER A 385 2.97 -21.29 7.60
N TYR A 386 3.80 -21.79 6.69
CA TYR A 386 5.25 -21.60 6.74
C TYR A 386 5.63 -20.12 6.66
N GLN A 387 5.06 -19.37 5.70
CA GLN A 387 5.24 -17.91 5.60
C GLN A 387 4.72 -17.17 6.84
N ALA A 388 3.59 -17.60 7.41
CA ALA A 388 3.03 -17.02 8.63
C ALA A 388 3.94 -17.20 9.85
N ARG A 389 4.76 -18.27 9.90
CA ARG A 389 5.80 -18.41 10.94
C ARG A 389 6.87 -17.34 10.80
N TYR A 390 7.34 -17.06 9.58
CA TYR A 390 8.26 -15.94 9.33
C TYR A 390 7.59 -14.59 9.61
N GLY A 391 6.31 -14.43 9.24
CA GLY A 391 5.52 -13.25 9.57
C GLY A 391 5.43 -13.01 11.08
N LYS A 392 5.08 -14.04 11.86
CA LYS A 392 5.02 -13.97 13.34
C LYS A 392 6.39 -13.66 13.94
N ALA A 393 7.45 -14.32 13.45
CA ALA A 393 8.82 -14.05 13.90
C ALA A 393 9.26 -12.62 13.55
N ALA A 394 8.94 -12.14 12.35
CA ALA A 394 9.24 -10.78 11.91
C ALA A 394 8.50 -9.74 12.76
N VAL A 395 7.21 -9.94 13.05
CA VAL A 395 6.44 -9.04 13.93
C VAL A 395 7.04 -9.02 15.34
N ALA A 396 7.45 -10.16 15.89
CA ALA A 396 8.10 -10.24 17.20
C ALA A 396 9.46 -9.51 17.22
N ILE A 397 10.28 -9.66 16.17
CA ILE A 397 11.55 -8.93 16.05
C ILE A 397 11.29 -7.43 15.91
N GLN A 398 10.32 -7.04 15.07
CA GLN A 398 9.99 -5.64 14.86
C GLN A 398 9.41 -4.98 16.12
N SER A 399 8.56 -5.67 16.88
CA SER A 399 8.02 -5.14 18.14
C SER A 399 9.11 -5.01 19.20
N ALA A 400 9.99 -6.00 19.33
CA ALA A 400 11.16 -5.93 20.19
C ALA A 400 12.11 -4.79 19.80
N TRP A 401 12.35 -4.59 18.50
CA TRP A 401 13.18 -3.50 17.99
C TRP A 401 12.56 -2.13 18.29
N ARG A 402 11.25 -1.95 18.01
CA ARG A 402 10.55 -0.70 18.36
C ARG A 402 10.61 -0.41 19.87
N SER A 403 10.42 -1.43 20.71
CA SER A 403 10.57 -1.29 22.16
C SER A 403 12.00 -0.92 22.56
N HIS A 404 13.01 -1.54 21.96
CA HIS A 404 14.41 -1.18 22.19
C HIS A 404 14.71 0.28 21.82
N CYS A 405 14.32 0.71 20.61
CA CYS A 405 14.50 2.10 20.18
C CYS A 405 13.81 3.10 21.14
N SER A 406 12.58 2.81 21.55
CA SER A 406 11.85 3.64 22.51
C SER A 406 12.56 3.69 23.88
N ARG A 407 13.10 2.58 24.38
CA ARG A 407 13.86 2.55 25.64
C ARG A 407 15.16 3.34 25.54
N VAL A 408 15.86 3.27 24.41
CA VAL A 408 17.08 4.06 24.16
C VAL A 408 16.75 5.55 24.14
N GLN A 409 15.73 5.96 23.38
CA GLN A 409 15.26 7.34 23.36
C GLN A 409 14.82 7.82 24.75
N LEU A 410 14.12 6.98 25.53
CA LEU A 410 13.70 7.33 26.89
C LEU A 410 14.90 7.49 27.85
N LYS A 411 15.95 6.67 27.71
CA LYS A 411 17.19 6.84 28.49
C LYS A 411 17.86 8.18 28.18
N GLU A 412 18.02 8.51 26.90
CA GLU A 412 18.59 9.78 26.45
C GLU A 412 17.73 10.96 26.95
N PHE A 413 16.42 10.89 26.77
CA PHE A 413 15.50 11.92 27.27
C PHE A 413 15.59 12.12 28.78
N ARG A 414 15.67 11.04 29.57
CA ARG A 414 15.84 11.12 31.03
C ARG A 414 17.16 11.79 31.41
N PHE A 415 18.25 11.51 30.69
CA PHE A 415 19.54 12.14 30.91
C PHE A 415 19.50 13.63 30.55
N CYS A 416 18.97 13.99 29.37
CA CYS A 416 18.79 15.40 28.99
C CYS A 416 17.91 16.16 29.99
N SER A 417 16.84 15.55 30.49
CA SER A 417 15.97 16.15 31.52
C SER A 417 16.67 16.35 32.86
N LEU A 418 17.64 15.50 33.22
CA LEU A 418 18.48 15.71 34.39
C LEU A 418 19.46 16.86 34.18
N ILE A 419 20.09 16.95 33.00
CA ILE A 419 20.95 18.08 32.61
C ILE A 419 20.17 19.38 32.66
N GLU A 420 18.96 19.42 32.10
CA GLU A 420 18.11 20.61 32.14
C GLU A 420 17.77 21.04 33.58
N ARG A 421 17.54 20.10 34.49
CA ARG A 421 17.31 20.41 35.91
C ARG A 421 18.55 21.02 36.56
N LYS A 422 19.73 20.45 36.32
CA LYS A 422 20.99 20.99 36.84
C LYS A 422 21.32 22.36 36.26
N ALA A 423 21.11 22.54 34.95
CA ALA A 423 21.27 23.83 34.28
C ALA A 423 20.35 24.90 34.89
N ARG A 424 19.08 24.56 35.18
CA ARG A 424 18.15 25.49 35.85
C ARG A 424 18.59 25.86 37.27
N SER A 425 19.07 24.89 38.05
CA SER A 425 19.60 25.15 39.39
C SER A 425 20.80 26.10 39.34
N LEU A 426 21.77 25.83 38.44
CA LEU A 426 22.94 26.69 38.27
C LEU A 426 22.59 28.09 37.78
N THR A 427 21.59 28.24 36.90
CA THR A 427 21.12 29.57 36.50
C THR A 427 20.47 30.32 37.67
N GLN A 428 19.75 29.62 38.55
CA GLN A 428 19.17 30.23 39.76
C GLN A 428 20.25 30.66 40.74
N CYS A 429 21.24 29.81 41.03
CA CYS A 429 22.39 30.19 41.87
C CYS A 429 23.12 31.41 41.30
N LYS A 430 23.30 31.45 39.97
CA LYS A 430 23.93 32.59 39.29
C LYS A 430 23.10 33.87 39.45
N GLU A 431 21.78 33.81 39.22
CA GLU A 431 20.88 34.96 39.38
C GLU A 431 20.89 35.47 40.84
N LEU A 432 20.86 34.57 41.83
CA LEU A 432 20.98 34.93 43.25
C LEU A 432 22.32 35.61 43.55
N ARG A 433 23.42 35.06 43.05
CA ARG A 433 24.76 35.64 43.21
C ARG A 433 24.83 37.05 42.64
N GLU A 434 24.33 37.26 41.42
CA GLU A 434 24.31 38.58 40.79
C GLU A 434 23.45 39.60 41.56
N MET A 435 22.35 39.17 42.19
CA MET A 435 21.54 40.03 43.06
C MET A 435 22.28 40.40 44.35
N ILE A 436 22.88 39.43 45.04
CA ILE A 436 23.64 39.68 46.28
C ILE A 436 24.84 40.60 46.00
N GLU A 437 25.58 40.36 44.91
CA GLU A 437 26.69 41.22 44.50
C GLU A 437 26.24 42.66 44.24
N PHE A 438 25.03 42.86 43.69
CA PHE A 438 24.43 44.16 43.48
C PHE A 438 24.05 44.84 44.80
N ASP A 439 23.38 44.13 45.71
CA ASP A 439 22.99 44.66 47.02
C ASP A 439 24.23 45.02 47.86
N MET A 440 25.28 44.19 47.82
CA MET A 440 26.57 44.48 48.44
C MET A 440 27.22 45.76 47.88
N PHE A 441 27.11 45.98 46.57
CA PHE A 441 27.64 47.18 45.95
C PHE A 441 26.92 48.43 46.44
N ASP A 442 25.59 48.38 46.54
CA ASP A 442 24.76 49.48 47.03
C ASP A 442 25.02 49.76 48.53
N ALA A 443 25.04 48.72 49.38
CA ALA A 443 25.37 48.84 50.80
C ALA A 443 26.79 49.42 51.03
N ARG A 444 27.78 49.00 50.24
CA ARG A 444 29.14 49.59 50.27
C ARG A 444 29.14 51.05 49.85
N ALA A 445 28.36 51.41 48.84
CA ALA A 445 28.25 52.79 48.37
C ALA A 445 27.60 53.69 49.42
N ASP A 446 26.56 53.21 50.09
CA ASP A 446 25.86 53.93 51.15
C ASP A 446 26.70 54.03 52.43
N LEU A 447 27.38 52.96 52.84
CA LEU A 447 28.33 53.01 53.95
C LEU A 447 29.40 54.09 53.72
N LYS A 448 29.98 54.14 52.52
CA LYS A 448 30.96 55.18 52.15
C LYS A 448 30.36 56.58 52.21
N ARG A 449 29.09 56.73 51.81
CA ARG A 449 28.36 58.00 51.82
C ARG A 449 28.10 58.49 53.26
N VAL A 450 27.61 57.61 54.13
CA VAL A 450 27.31 57.91 55.55
C VAL A 450 28.60 58.26 56.30
N ILE A 451 29.69 57.51 56.11
CA ILE A 451 31.01 57.82 56.69
C ILE A 451 31.47 59.23 56.28
N LYS A 452 31.28 59.61 55.01
CA LYS A 452 31.63 60.95 54.52
C LYS A 452 30.78 62.03 55.18
N TYR A 453 29.47 61.82 55.37
CA TYR A 453 28.60 62.78 56.05
C TYR A 453 28.91 62.90 57.54
N LYS A 454 29.16 61.78 58.23
CA LYS A 454 29.67 61.77 59.60
C LYS A 454 30.94 62.60 59.75
N ALA A 455 31.92 62.41 58.87
CA ALA A 455 33.16 63.19 58.88
C ALA A 455 32.93 64.69 58.60
N LYS A 456 31.92 65.04 57.80
CA LYS A 456 31.52 66.46 57.59
C LYS A 456 30.86 67.05 58.84
N SER A 457 29.96 66.32 59.49
CA SER A 457 29.32 66.76 60.74
C SER A 457 30.32 66.90 61.89
N LEU A 458 31.28 65.99 62.01
CA LEU A 458 32.38 66.10 62.98
C LEU A 458 33.24 67.35 62.75
N ARG A 459 33.59 67.65 61.49
CA ARG A 459 34.28 68.90 61.14
C ARG A 459 33.45 70.13 61.51
N ARG A 460 32.15 70.13 61.22
CA ARG A 460 31.26 71.24 61.58
C ARG A 460 31.15 71.45 63.10
N ILE A 461 31.12 70.37 63.89
CA ILE A 461 31.16 70.47 65.36
C ILE A 461 32.46 71.14 65.81
N LYS A 462 33.60 70.79 65.19
CA LYS A 462 34.90 71.40 65.51
C LYS A 462 34.90 72.90 65.19
N GLU A 463 34.45 73.29 64.00
CA GLU A 463 34.29 74.70 63.59
C GLU A 463 33.38 75.47 64.57
N LEU A 464 32.21 74.93 64.92
CA LEU A 464 31.29 75.58 65.85
C LEU A 464 31.90 75.76 67.25
N LYS A 465 32.70 74.79 67.73
CA LYS A 465 33.43 74.93 68.99
C LYS A 465 34.50 76.01 68.94
N GLU A 466 35.22 76.12 67.83
CA GLU A 466 36.23 77.17 67.61
C GLU A 466 35.57 78.56 67.56
N MET A 467 34.51 78.74 66.75
CA MET A 467 33.73 79.99 66.71
C MET A 467 33.16 80.37 68.08
N ARG A 468 32.66 79.38 68.82
CA ARG A 468 32.14 79.59 70.17
C ARG A 468 33.22 80.09 71.12
N LEU A 469 34.40 79.49 71.11
CA LEU A 469 35.56 79.94 71.90
C LEU A 469 35.94 81.39 71.55
N GLU A 470 35.86 81.78 70.28
CA GLU A 470 36.09 83.16 69.85
C GLU A 470 35.00 84.11 70.41
N TRP A 471 33.72 83.73 70.35
CA TRP A 471 32.62 84.51 70.89
C TRP A 471 32.66 84.64 72.42
N GLU A 472 32.96 83.56 73.15
CA GLU A 472 33.13 83.55 74.61
C GLU A 472 34.27 84.49 75.04
N ARG A 473 35.34 84.58 74.24
CA ARG A 473 36.44 85.53 74.49
C ARG A 473 36.06 86.97 74.14
N ARG A 474 35.25 87.19 73.10
CA ARG A 474 34.84 88.53 72.62
C ARG A 474 33.78 89.16 73.52
N GLN A 475 32.85 88.39 74.08
CA GLN A 475 31.75 88.87 74.92
C GLN A 475 32.19 89.79 76.08
N PRO A 476 33.14 89.41 76.97
CA PRO A 476 33.59 90.29 78.05
C PRO A 476 34.33 91.53 77.54
N VAL A 477 34.96 91.46 76.36
CA VAL A 477 35.62 92.60 75.72
C VAL A 477 34.59 93.62 75.23
N VAL A 478 33.51 93.18 74.57
CA VAL A 478 32.39 94.04 74.15
C VAL A 478 31.69 94.67 75.35
N GLU A 479 31.47 93.91 76.43
CA GLU A 479 30.85 94.44 77.66
C GLU A 479 31.70 95.51 78.34
N LYS A 480 33.01 95.34 78.33
CA LYS A 480 33.96 96.34 78.82
C LYS A 480 33.97 97.59 77.93
N GLU A 481 34.04 97.42 76.60
CA GLU A 481 33.95 98.51 75.62
C GLU A 481 32.64 99.31 75.78
N LEU A 482 31.52 98.64 76.08
CA LEU A 482 30.22 99.26 76.38
C LEU A 482 30.22 100.08 77.68
N SER A 483 30.98 99.67 78.69
CA SER A 483 31.09 100.37 79.98
C SER A 483 32.05 101.57 79.95
N GLU A 484 32.97 101.61 78.98
CA GLU A 484 34.02 102.63 78.83
C GLU A 484 33.67 103.66 77.72
N LEU A 485 32.42 103.69 77.25
CA LEU A 485 31.97 104.56 76.15
C LEU A 485 31.96 106.05 76.54
N THR A 486 32.55 106.89 75.69
CA THR A 486 32.54 108.37 75.86
C THR A 486 31.34 109.02 75.18
N GLU A 487 30.99 110.26 75.55
CA GLU A 487 29.89 111.01 74.89
C GLU A 487 30.11 111.18 73.38
N GLU A 488 31.35 111.32 72.92
CA GLU A 488 31.68 111.39 71.48
C GLU A 488 31.44 110.07 70.73
N ASP A 489 31.59 108.92 71.39
CA ASP A 489 31.37 107.59 70.81
C ASP A 489 29.87 107.27 70.69
N LEU A 490 29.06 107.81 71.60
CA LEU A 490 27.60 107.73 71.54
C LEU A 490 27.05 108.51 70.32
N ASP A 491 27.57 109.72 70.07
CA ASP A 491 27.18 110.54 68.91
C ASP A 491 27.54 109.88 67.55
N ARG A 492 28.55 109.01 67.52
CA ARG A 492 28.98 108.25 66.34
C ARG A 492 28.22 106.93 66.13
N GLY A 493 27.31 106.56 67.03
CA GLY A 493 26.48 105.35 66.93
C GLY A 493 27.18 104.06 67.40
N TRP A 494 28.34 104.14 68.05
CA TRP A 494 29.05 102.96 68.56
C TRP A 494 28.31 102.27 69.70
N GLY A 495 27.51 103.00 70.48
CA GLY A 495 26.65 102.42 71.51
C GLY A 495 25.64 101.42 70.94
N GLU A 496 24.96 101.77 69.85
CA GLU A 496 24.02 100.86 69.17
C GLU A 496 24.74 99.68 68.50
N ALA A 497 25.92 99.93 67.92
CA ALA A 497 26.74 98.88 67.29
C ALA A 497 27.24 97.83 68.30
N PHE A 498 27.75 98.25 69.47
CA PHE A 498 28.20 97.29 70.49
C PHE A 498 27.04 96.63 71.22
N GLN A 499 25.89 97.29 71.40
CA GLN A 499 24.70 96.64 71.93
C GLN A 499 24.16 95.57 70.97
N THR A 500 24.14 95.86 69.67
CA THR A 500 23.77 94.87 68.65
C THR A 500 24.79 93.74 68.57
N GLU A 501 26.10 94.02 68.61
CA GLU A 501 27.15 92.98 68.68
C GLU A 501 26.97 92.11 69.93
N LYS A 502 26.78 92.70 71.12
CA LYS A 502 26.50 91.98 72.37
C LYS A 502 25.29 91.07 72.25
N HIS A 503 24.20 91.57 71.67
CA HIS A 503 22.97 90.82 71.48
C HIS A 503 23.16 89.67 70.49
N ILE A 504 23.86 89.90 69.38
CA ILE A 504 24.22 88.89 68.39
C ILE A 504 25.12 87.81 69.02
N LEU A 505 26.15 88.19 69.78
CA LEU A 505 27.05 87.25 70.45
C LEU A 505 26.31 86.40 71.49
N HIS A 506 25.44 87.00 72.30
CA HIS A 506 24.62 86.28 73.28
C HIS A 506 23.76 85.20 72.60
N TYR A 507 22.99 85.57 71.57
CA TYR A 507 22.17 84.59 70.86
C TYR A 507 23.00 83.60 70.03
N SER A 508 24.13 84.02 69.46
CA SER A 508 25.01 83.11 68.72
C SER A 508 25.63 82.05 69.65
N LEU A 509 25.96 82.44 70.89
CA LEU A 509 26.44 81.52 71.92
C LEU A 509 25.37 80.51 72.33
N GLU A 510 24.15 80.96 72.60
CA GLU A 510 23.02 80.08 72.94
C GLU A 510 22.69 79.13 71.78
N LEU A 511 22.57 79.65 70.56
CA LEU A 511 22.29 78.86 69.36
C LEU A 511 23.40 77.86 69.06
N SER A 512 24.67 78.22 69.31
CA SER A 512 25.80 77.32 69.09
C SER A 512 25.77 76.07 69.97
N ILE A 513 25.22 76.16 71.19
CA ILE A 513 25.04 75.00 72.07
C ILE A 513 24.08 74.02 71.41
N GLU A 514 22.91 74.52 71.00
CA GLU A 514 21.87 73.73 70.37
C GLU A 514 22.34 73.15 69.02
N ASP A 515 23.05 73.94 68.21
CA ASP A 515 23.65 73.47 66.96
C ASP A 515 24.70 72.38 67.20
N ILE A 516 25.58 72.53 68.20
CA ILE A 516 26.57 71.50 68.56
C ILE A 516 25.87 70.23 69.05
N LEU A 517 24.83 70.34 69.87
CA LEU A 517 24.06 69.19 70.36
C LEU A 517 23.33 68.48 69.22
N SER A 518 22.66 69.23 68.35
CA SER A 518 22.00 68.73 67.15
C SER A 518 22.98 67.99 66.24
N ARG A 519 24.16 68.57 65.98
CA ARG A 519 25.20 67.91 65.18
C ARG A 519 25.78 66.67 65.87
N LYS A 520 25.97 66.69 67.19
CA LYS A 520 26.39 65.50 67.95
C LYS A 520 25.35 64.38 67.86
N GLN A 521 24.06 64.73 67.89
CA GLN A 521 22.98 63.78 67.71
C GLN A 521 22.99 63.19 66.29
N GLN A 522 23.15 64.01 65.25
CA GLN A 522 23.34 63.53 63.87
C GLN A 522 24.55 62.60 63.73
N VAL A 523 25.66 62.88 64.43
CA VAL A 523 26.83 61.98 64.43
C VAL A 523 26.48 60.63 65.05
N ARG A 524 25.71 60.59 66.14
CA ARG A 524 25.25 59.32 66.75
C ARG A 524 24.30 58.55 65.83
N GLU A 525 23.43 59.25 65.10
CA GLU A 525 22.56 58.64 64.09
C GLU A 525 23.39 58.03 62.95
N TYR A 526 24.38 58.76 62.43
CA TYR A 526 25.31 58.21 61.45
C TYR A 526 26.17 57.07 61.99
N ASP A 527 26.52 57.07 63.28
CA ASP A 527 27.22 55.95 63.91
C ASP A 527 26.36 54.69 63.93
N ALA A 528 25.09 54.82 64.32
CA ALA A 528 24.14 53.71 64.27
C ALA A 528 23.95 53.19 62.84
N GLU A 529 23.72 54.09 61.87
CA GLU A 529 23.55 53.75 60.46
C GLU A 529 24.81 53.07 59.87
N VAL A 530 26.01 53.49 60.28
CA VAL A 530 27.27 52.82 59.89
C VAL A 530 27.36 51.40 60.43
N GLU A 531 26.98 51.17 61.69
CA GLU A 531 26.98 49.82 62.25
C GLU A 531 25.91 48.93 61.62
N ASP A 532 24.71 49.47 61.35
CA ASP A 532 23.65 48.74 60.65
C ASP A 532 24.09 48.31 59.24
N LEU A 533 24.70 49.23 58.46
CA LEU A 533 25.23 48.93 57.12
C LEU A 533 26.41 47.96 57.14
N ARG A 534 27.19 47.90 58.23
CA ARG A 534 28.26 46.90 58.38
C ARG A 534 27.68 45.52 58.65
N LEU A 535 26.69 45.42 59.54
CA LEU A 535 25.99 44.16 59.80
C LEU A 535 25.30 43.66 58.53
N GLU A 536 24.64 44.54 57.77
CA GLU A 536 24.04 44.20 56.47
C GLU A 536 25.09 43.67 55.48
N LEU A 537 26.29 44.28 55.42
CA LEU A 537 27.36 43.76 54.58
C LEU A 537 27.88 42.41 55.03
N GLU A 538 28.03 42.17 56.33
CA GLU A 538 28.41 40.86 56.87
C GLU A 538 27.35 39.80 56.54
N ASP A 539 26.06 40.14 56.64
CA ASP A 539 24.95 39.27 56.25
C ASP A 539 25.02 38.92 54.76
N LEU A 540 25.16 39.91 53.89
CA LEU A 540 25.28 39.72 52.44
C LEU A 540 26.54 38.94 52.05
N GLU A 541 27.66 39.12 52.76
CA GLU A 541 28.88 38.33 52.55
C GLU A 541 28.66 36.85 52.89
N ARG A 542 27.94 36.54 53.97
CA ARG A 542 27.55 35.17 54.31
C ARG A 542 26.61 34.57 53.28
N ASP A 543 25.60 35.32 52.84
CA ASP A 543 24.66 34.88 51.81
C ASP A 543 25.38 34.58 50.47
N LEU A 544 26.39 35.39 50.15
CA LEU A 544 27.24 35.19 48.97
C LEU A 544 28.06 33.90 49.09
N GLU A 545 28.68 33.66 50.26
CA GLU A 545 29.41 32.42 50.53
C GLU A 545 28.53 31.18 50.43
N GLU A 546 27.31 31.23 50.98
CA GLU A 546 26.31 30.16 50.87
C GLU A 546 25.90 29.90 49.42
N CYS A 547 25.63 30.96 48.65
CA CYS A 547 25.30 30.84 47.22
C CYS A 547 26.45 30.23 46.40
N ILE A 548 27.69 30.60 46.68
CA ILE A 548 28.87 30.02 46.02
C ILE A 548 29.02 28.55 46.39
N LEU A 549 28.83 28.20 47.66
CA LEU A 549 28.88 26.81 48.11
C LEU A 549 27.82 25.97 47.38
N ASP A 550 26.58 26.44 47.31
CA ASP A 550 25.51 25.76 46.59
C ASP A 550 25.81 25.60 45.10
N GLU A 551 26.35 26.63 44.44
CA GLU A 551 26.78 26.57 43.04
C GLU A 551 27.86 25.50 42.85
N THR A 552 28.86 25.44 43.73
CA THR A 552 29.94 24.44 43.67
C THR A 552 29.43 23.02 43.88
N MET A 553 28.55 22.81 44.86
CA MET A 553 27.91 21.51 45.13
C MET A 553 27.08 21.05 43.92
N GLU A 554 26.31 21.95 43.30
CA GLU A 554 25.55 21.63 42.09
C GLU A 554 26.44 21.29 40.90
N LEU A 555 27.58 21.98 40.72
CA LEU A 555 28.58 21.65 39.71
C LEU A 555 29.22 20.28 39.93
N GLU A 556 29.54 19.93 41.18
CA GLU A 556 30.10 18.62 41.50
C GLU A 556 29.10 17.48 41.23
N THR A 557 27.85 17.64 41.67
CA THR A 557 26.81 16.65 41.38
C THR A 557 26.53 16.51 39.89
N TYR A 558 26.63 17.59 39.11
CA TYR A 558 26.57 17.54 37.65
C TYR A 558 27.75 16.74 37.06
N ARG A 559 28.98 17.02 37.48
CA ARG A 559 30.19 16.29 37.03
C ARG A 559 30.07 14.80 37.34
N GLU A 560 29.63 14.43 38.54
CA GLU A 560 29.41 13.03 38.89
C GLU A 560 28.39 12.35 37.98
N MET A 561 27.31 13.06 37.64
CA MET A 561 26.27 12.55 36.76
C MET A 561 26.81 12.28 35.35
N GLU A 562 27.59 13.23 34.80
CA GLU A 562 28.24 13.06 33.50
C GLU A 562 29.24 11.89 33.52
N MET A 563 30.06 11.79 34.56
CA MET A 563 31.02 10.69 34.72
C MET A 563 30.33 9.33 34.82
N LYS A 564 29.23 9.23 35.58
CA LYS A 564 28.38 8.03 35.64
C LYS A 564 27.81 7.71 34.26
N HIS A 565 27.31 8.70 33.53
CA HIS A 565 26.79 8.50 32.17
C HIS A 565 27.87 8.00 31.20
N ALA A 566 29.03 8.65 31.16
CA ALA A 566 30.18 8.25 30.35
C ALA A 566 30.64 6.82 30.69
N HIS A 567 30.69 6.47 31.98
CA HIS A 567 31.02 5.12 32.42
C HIS A 567 30.00 4.09 31.91
N THR A 568 28.70 4.38 32.00
CA THR A 568 27.66 3.48 31.48
C THR A 568 27.77 3.31 29.96
N MET A 569 28.02 4.38 29.21
CA MET A 569 28.22 4.35 27.77
C MET A 569 29.42 3.48 27.39
N PHE A 570 30.56 3.67 28.07
CA PHE A 570 31.76 2.87 27.88
C PHE A 570 31.53 1.39 28.23
N ALA A 571 30.84 1.10 29.33
CA ALA A 571 30.52 -0.27 29.73
C ALA A 571 29.60 -0.97 28.71
N GLU A 572 28.55 -0.28 28.23
CA GLU A 572 27.66 -0.79 27.19
C GLU A 572 28.41 -1.03 25.85
N GLU A 573 29.30 -0.13 25.47
CA GLU A 573 30.16 -0.27 24.29
C GLU A 573 31.12 -1.45 24.43
N LYS A 574 31.79 -1.59 25.57
CA LYS A 574 32.67 -2.72 25.87
C LYS A 574 31.93 -4.05 25.77
N ILE A 575 30.73 -4.15 26.34
CA ILE A 575 29.88 -5.35 26.23
C ILE A 575 29.53 -5.64 24.77
N ARG A 576 29.20 -4.60 23.99
CA ARG A 576 28.88 -4.71 22.56
C ARG A 576 30.08 -5.20 21.75
N ASN A 577 31.27 -4.65 22.01
CA ASN A 577 32.52 -5.06 21.38
C ASN A 577 32.90 -6.51 21.72
N VAL A 578 32.76 -6.91 22.99
CA VAL A 578 32.94 -8.32 23.39
C VAL A 578 31.95 -9.22 22.65
N ARG A 579 30.69 -8.82 22.50
CA ARG A 579 29.69 -9.58 21.73
C ARG A 579 30.08 -9.69 20.25
N TYR A 580 30.56 -8.62 19.63
CA TYR A 580 31.04 -8.65 18.25
C TYR A 580 32.27 -9.55 18.09
N GLN A 581 33.25 -9.47 18.99
CA GLN A 581 34.43 -10.34 18.98
C GLN A 581 34.02 -11.81 19.17
N ARG A 582 33.09 -12.11 20.09
CA ARG A 582 32.54 -13.46 20.26
C ARG A 582 31.84 -14.00 19.01
N ILE A 583 31.16 -13.14 18.24
CA ILE A 583 30.52 -13.53 16.97
C ILE A 583 31.58 -13.73 15.88
N ARG A 584 32.58 -12.85 15.78
CA ARG A 584 33.67 -12.89 14.80
C ARG A 584 34.55 -14.13 14.96
N TRP A 585 34.97 -14.39 16.20
CA TRP A 585 35.80 -15.54 16.56
C TRP A 585 34.98 -16.75 16.99
N ARG A 586 33.67 -16.74 16.72
CA ARG A 586 32.82 -17.90 16.98
C ARG A 586 33.38 -19.07 16.19
N ILE A 587 33.91 -20.07 16.89
CA ILE A 587 34.28 -21.35 16.30
C ILE A 587 33.03 -21.83 15.57
N LYS A 588 33.13 -22.00 14.24
CA LYS A 588 32.07 -22.60 13.43
C LYS A 588 31.86 -24.00 13.99
N SER A 589 30.89 -24.15 14.89
CA SER A 589 30.46 -25.47 15.27
C SER A 589 29.80 -26.04 14.03
N ASP A 590 30.48 -26.96 13.37
CA ASP A 590 29.86 -27.95 12.48
C ASP A 590 28.97 -28.85 13.34
N ARG A 591 27.96 -28.26 13.99
CA ARG A 591 26.71 -28.96 14.23
C ARG A 591 26.13 -29.17 12.84
N LYS A 592 26.65 -30.19 12.14
CA LYS A 592 25.91 -30.94 11.13
C LYS A 592 24.52 -31.04 11.71
N LYS A 593 23.51 -30.61 10.95
CA LYS A 593 22.11 -30.87 11.29
C LYS A 593 22.06 -32.36 11.58
N ILE A 594 22.15 -32.75 12.85
CA ILE A 594 21.77 -34.06 13.30
C ILE A 594 20.32 -34.06 12.87
N VAL A 595 20.05 -34.75 11.75
CA VAL A 595 18.72 -35.06 11.29
C VAL A 595 17.94 -35.32 12.56
N LEU A 596 16.86 -34.57 12.79
CA LEU A 596 15.90 -34.89 13.83
C LEU A 596 15.60 -36.37 13.63
N ARG A 597 16.32 -37.26 14.33
CA ARG A 597 15.90 -38.64 14.48
C ARG A 597 14.53 -38.45 15.08
N GLN A 598 13.50 -38.87 14.34
CA GLN A 598 12.20 -39.06 14.93
C GLN A 598 12.48 -39.92 16.16
N ARG A 599 12.44 -39.29 17.34
CA ARG A 599 12.72 -39.97 18.59
C ARG A 599 11.48 -40.79 18.91
N GLU A 600 11.29 -41.86 18.16
CA GLU A 600 10.24 -42.85 18.39
C GLU A 600 10.35 -43.40 19.81
N ASP A 601 11.56 -43.41 20.39
CA ASP A 601 11.87 -43.66 21.79
C ASP A 601 11.12 -42.72 22.75
N LEU A 602 11.04 -41.41 22.49
CA LEU A 602 10.27 -40.49 23.34
C LEU A 602 8.75 -40.66 23.15
N GLN A 603 8.29 -40.97 21.93
CA GLN A 603 6.87 -41.25 21.68
C GLN A 603 6.43 -42.59 22.29
N LEU A 604 7.32 -43.57 22.37
CA LEU A 604 7.14 -44.83 23.10
C LEU A 604 7.08 -44.59 24.60
N ILE A 605 7.96 -43.73 25.14
CA ILE A 605 7.91 -43.32 26.54
C ILE A 605 6.59 -42.61 26.85
N GLU A 606 6.13 -41.68 26.01
CA GLU A 606 4.87 -40.94 26.19
C GLU A 606 3.62 -41.85 26.07
N LYS A 607 3.67 -42.86 25.19
CA LYS A 607 2.64 -43.92 25.12
C LYS A 607 2.69 -44.86 26.33
N SER A 608 3.89 -45.16 26.86
CA SER A 608 4.05 -46.00 28.04
C SER A 608 3.62 -45.27 29.32
N SER A 609 3.89 -43.96 29.43
CA SER A 609 3.46 -43.13 30.54
C SER A 609 1.96 -42.86 30.51
N SER A 610 1.35 -42.70 29.31
CA SER A 610 -0.11 -42.58 29.20
C SER A 610 -0.83 -43.90 29.48
N LYS A 611 -0.26 -45.06 29.10
CA LYS A 611 -0.71 -46.38 29.59
C LYS A 611 -0.52 -46.54 31.09
N ALA A 612 0.60 -46.11 31.67
CA ALA A 612 0.82 -46.17 33.11
C ALA A 612 -0.11 -45.23 33.89
N ALA A 613 -0.49 -44.09 33.30
CA ALA A 613 -1.49 -43.17 33.86
C ALA A 613 -2.91 -43.75 33.75
N SER A 614 -3.25 -44.44 32.65
CA SER A 614 -4.54 -45.14 32.55
C SER A 614 -4.63 -46.33 33.50
N VAL A 615 -3.54 -47.08 33.70
CA VAL A 615 -3.51 -48.20 34.67
C VAL A 615 -3.61 -47.67 36.11
N ARG A 616 -2.98 -46.52 36.43
CA ARG A 616 -3.15 -45.86 37.74
C ARG A 616 -4.56 -45.34 37.98
N ALA A 617 -5.24 -44.85 36.95
CA ALA A 617 -6.64 -44.41 37.06
C ALA A 617 -7.63 -45.58 37.28
N TRP A 618 -7.28 -46.79 36.84
CA TRP A 618 -8.07 -48.00 37.06
C TRP A 618 -7.79 -48.68 38.40
N SER A 619 -6.61 -48.49 39.00
CA SER A 619 -6.28 -49.01 40.34
C SER A 619 -6.83 -48.16 41.50
N THR A 620 -7.39 -46.98 41.24
CA THR A 620 -8.06 -46.12 42.24
C THR A 620 -9.59 -46.28 42.25
N LEU A 621 -10.13 -47.25 41.50
CA LEU A 621 -11.57 -47.55 41.38
C LEU A 621 -11.94 -48.98 41.81
N VAL A 622 -11.04 -49.64 42.55
CA VAL A 622 -11.29 -50.88 43.33
C VAL A 622 -10.82 -50.58 44.75
#